data_AF-A0A661KHB3-F1
#
_entry.id   AF-A0A661KHB3-F1
#
_cell.length_a   1.000
_cell.length_b   1.000
_cell.length_c   1.000
_cell.angle_alpha   90.00
_cell.angle_beta   90.00
_cell.angle_gamma   90.00
#
_symmetry.space_group_name_H-M   'P 1'
#
loop_
_entity.id
_entity.type
_entity.pdbx_description
1 polymer ?
#
loop_
_entity_poly.entity_id
_entity_poly.type
_entity_poly.pdbx_seq_one_letter_code
_entity_poly.pdbx_strand_id
1 'polypeptide(L)'
;MVRSTEDKIREIVELIDESDDYWRKAAFYSDPDVSALLDSLYERWESSSMQGVPLDYATDEEVDFLYHKARSLTREDARRSERAFFKKSMGIDEEIHEDKDKHRKRRFFGLLP
;
A
#
# COMPACT_ATOMS: atom_id res chain seq x y z
N MET A 1 -1.78 -20.19 21.31
CA MET A 1 -1.59 -19.06 22.22
C MET A 1 -1.89 -17.81 21.41
N VAL A 2 -2.90 -17.03 21.80
CA VAL A 2 -3.22 -15.75 21.13
C VAL A 2 -2.14 -14.75 21.54
N ARG A 3 -1.54 -14.03 20.58
CA ARG A 3 -0.53 -12.99 20.87
C ARG A 3 -1.20 -11.79 21.53
N SER A 4 -0.54 -11.15 22.49
CA SER A 4 -1.02 -9.90 23.08
C SER A 4 -0.96 -8.75 22.08
N THR A 5 -1.68 -7.67 22.34
CA THR A 5 -1.65 -6.44 21.53
C THR A 5 -0.24 -5.85 21.49
N GLU A 6 0.45 -5.80 22.63
CA GLU A 6 1.85 -5.35 22.72
C GLU A 6 2.81 -6.22 21.87
N ASP A 7 2.64 -7.55 21.89
CA ASP A 7 3.44 -8.46 21.07
C ASP A 7 3.23 -8.23 19.57
N LYS A 8 1.99 -7.93 19.15
CA LYS A 8 1.67 -7.62 17.75
C LYS A 8 2.27 -6.29 17.34
N ILE A 9 2.17 -5.24 18.17
CA ILE A 9 2.79 -3.94 17.92
C ILE A 9 4.29 -4.09 17.74
N ARG A 10 4.96 -4.80 18.66
CA ARG A 10 6.40 -5.07 18.56
C ARG A 10 6.74 -5.79 17.26
N GLU A 11 6.00 -6.83 16.90
CA GLU A 11 6.24 -7.56 15.65
C GLU A 11 5.96 -6.70 14.40
N ILE A 12 4.99 -5.79 14.41
CA ILE A 12 4.79 -4.82 13.32
C ILE A 12 6.04 -3.96 13.15
N VAL A 13 6.57 -3.41 14.24
CA VAL A 13 7.79 -2.59 14.23
C VAL A 13 8.96 -3.39 13.68
N GLU A 14 9.18 -4.62 14.17
CA GLU A 14 10.23 -5.52 13.68
C GLU A 14 10.08 -5.82 12.17
N LEU A 15 8.86 -6.08 11.69
CA LEU A 15 8.59 -6.45 10.30
C LEU A 15 8.65 -5.28 9.31
N ILE A 16 8.40 -4.06 9.77
CA ILE A 16 8.17 -2.90 8.90
C ILE A 16 9.23 -1.82 9.13
N ASP A 17 9.38 -1.36 10.37
CA ASP A 17 10.26 -0.23 10.69
C ASP A 17 11.72 -0.62 10.83
N GLU A 18 11.98 -1.82 11.38
CA GLU A 18 13.33 -2.37 11.57
C GLU A 18 13.75 -3.32 10.43
N SER A 19 12.88 -3.51 9.43
CA SER A 19 13.18 -4.35 8.26
C SER A 19 14.35 -3.80 7.44
N ASP A 20 15.32 -4.66 7.12
CA ASP A 20 16.42 -4.35 6.19
C ASP A 20 15.94 -4.01 4.76
N ASP A 21 14.74 -4.46 4.40
CA ASP A 21 14.09 -4.12 3.13
C ASP A 21 13.32 -2.80 3.26
N TYR A 22 13.96 -1.68 2.94
CA TYR A 22 13.36 -0.34 2.94
C TYR A 22 12.06 -0.25 2.11
N TRP A 23 11.94 -1.05 1.06
CA TRP A 23 10.76 -1.02 0.19
C TRP A 23 9.57 -1.73 0.80
N ARG A 24 9.79 -2.65 1.76
CA ARG A 24 8.72 -3.23 2.57
C ARG A 24 8.03 -2.17 3.40
N LYS A 25 8.82 -1.28 4.02
CA LYS A 25 8.32 -0.11 4.74
C LYS A 25 7.50 0.80 3.82
N ALA A 26 8.05 1.13 2.65
CA ALA A 26 7.34 1.94 1.66
C ALA A 26 6.03 1.29 1.21
N ALA A 27 6.02 -0.02 0.96
CA ALA A 27 4.81 -0.76 0.59
C ALA A 27 3.74 -0.69 1.67
N PHE A 28 4.11 -0.91 2.94
CA PHE A 28 3.17 -0.85 4.06
C PHE A 28 2.49 0.52 4.19
N TYR A 29 3.29 1.59 4.25
CA TYR A 29 2.75 2.94 4.44
C TYR A 29 2.08 3.52 3.19
N SER A 30 2.30 2.91 2.01
CA SER A 30 1.58 3.28 0.78
C SER A 30 0.21 2.60 0.63
N ASP A 31 -0.13 1.61 1.47
CA ASP A 31 -1.45 1.00 1.47
C ASP A 31 -2.50 2.03 1.95
N PRO A 32 -3.53 2.34 1.15
CA PRO A 32 -4.49 3.39 1.50
C PRO A 32 -5.24 3.13 2.81
N ASP A 33 -5.54 1.86 3.11
CA ASP A 33 -6.27 1.50 4.32
C ASP A 33 -5.38 1.68 5.55
N VAL A 34 -4.10 1.30 5.42
CA VAL A 34 -3.09 1.50 6.48
C VAL A 34 -2.89 3.00 6.72
N SER A 35 -2.71 3.79 5.66
CA SER A 35 -2.54 5.25 5.78
C SER A 35 -3.73 5.90 6.47
N ALA A 36 -4.97 5.60 6.04
CA ALA A 36 -6.17 6.19 6.62
C ALA A 36 -6.35 5.85 8.11
N LEU A 37 -6.02 4.61 8.50
CA LEU A 37 -6.06 4.21 9.90
C LEU A 37 -4.97 4.92 10.72
N LEU A 38 -3.75 5.02 10.19
CA LEU A 38 -2.67 5.73 10.88
C LEU A 38 -3.00 7.20 11.08
N ASP A 39 -3.57 7.88 10.08
CA ASP A 39 -4.01 9.27 10.20
C ASP A 39 -5.03 9.41 11.35
N SER A 40 -5.99 8.50 11.46
CA SER A 40 -6.96 8.46 12.55
C SER A 40 -6.33 8.19 13.92
N LEU A 41 -5.23 7.43 13.97
CA LEU A 41 -4.45 7.19 15.19
C LEU A 41 -3.65 8.42 15.61
N TYR A 42 -3.06 9.13 14.64
CA TYR A 42 -2.40 10.40 14.89
C TYR A 42 -3.39 11.44 15.44
N GLU A 43 -4.58 11.57 14.86
CA GLU A 43 -5.60 12.49 15.38
C GLU A 43 -6.00 12.19 16.84
N ARG A 44 -6.16 10.91 17.19
CA ARG A 44 -6.43 10.47 18.58
C ARG A 44 -5.29 10.80 19.53
N TRP A 45 -4.06 10.54 19.09
CA TRP A 45 -2.84 10.83 19.84
C TRP A 45 -2.67 12.34 20.08
N GLU A 46 -2.86 13.15 19.04
CA GLU A 46 -2.83 14.62 19.13
C GLU A 46 -3.90 15.16 20.07
N SER A 47 -5.13 14.65 19.95
CA SER A 47 -6.25 14.99 20.85
C SER A 47 -5.98 14.60 22.32
N SER A 48 -5.04 13.69 22.53
CA SER A 48 -4.62 13.20 23.85
C SER A 48 -3.30 13.83 24.31
N SER A 49 -2.97 15.02 23.81
CA SER A 49 -1.74 15.76 24.14
C SER A 49 -0.44 15.01 23.79
N MET A 50 -0.50 14.14 22.79
CA MET A 50 0.65 13.40 22.25
C MET A 50 1.40 12.58 23.30
N GLN A 51 0.72 12.03 24.31
CA GLN A 51 1.35 11.13 25.28
C GLN A 51 1.56 9.75 24.66
N GLY A 52 2.74 9.14 24.84
CA GLY A 52 3.04 7.83 24.24
C GLY A 52 3.26 7.90 22.73
N VAL A 53 2.87 6.85 22.01
CA VAL A 53 2.94 6.79 20.54
C VAL A 53 1.54 6.58 19.93
N PRO A 54 1.31 6.89 18.64
CA PRO A 54 -0.01 6.73 18.02
C PRO A 54 -0.63 5.34 18.15
N LEU A 55 0.19 4.29 18.11
CA LEU A 55 -0.27 2.90 18.26
C LEU A 55 -0.83 2.58 19.66
N ASP A 56 -0.48 3.36 20.69
CA ASP A 56 -1.05 3.19 22.04
C ASP A 56 -2.55 3.56 22.09
N TYR A 57 -3.05 4.26 21.07
CA TYR A 57 -4.44 4.70 20.94
C TYR A 57 -5.26 3.81 20.01
N ALA A 58 -4.63 2.76 19.46
CA ALA A 58 -5.31 1.78 18.62
C ALA A 58 -6.16 0.84 19.47
N THR A 59 -7.32 0.44 18.93
CA THR A 59 -8.08 -0.68 19.49
C THR A 59 -7.39 -2.01 19.15
N ASP A 60 -7.74 -3.08 19.86
CA ASP A 60 -7.21 -4.41 19.56
C ASP A 60 -7.50 -4.84 18.10
N GLU A 61 -8.67 -4.49 17.58
CA GLU A 61 -9.08 -4.79 16.19
C GLU A 61 -8.23 -4.02 15.17
N GLU A 62 -7.90 -2.76 15.45
CA GLU A 62 -7.04 -1.93 14.61
C GLU A 62 -5.59 -2.43 14.61
N VAL A 63 -5.09 -2.87 15.77
CA VAL A 63 -3.78 -3.52 15.86
C VAL A 63 -3.78 -4.83 15.09
N ASP A 64 -4.85 -5.63 15.20
CA ASP A 64 -4.99 -6.86 14.42
C ASP A 64 -4.99 -6.61 12.92
N PHE A 65 -5.70 -5.57 12.48
CA PHE A 65 -5.70 -5.16 11.09
C PHE A 65 -4.29 -4.79 10.59
N LEU A 66 -3.57 -3.91 11.31
CA LEU A 66 -2.21 -3.51 10.96
C LEU A 66 -1.25 -4.69 10.97
N TYR A 67 -1.40 -5.58 11.96
CA TYR A 67 -0.61 -6.81 12.10
C TYR A 67 -0.81 -7.74 10.90
N HIS A 68 -2.06 -7.95 10.48
CA HIS A 68 -2.37 -8.77 9.33
C HIS A 68 -1.82 -8.18 8.02
N LYS A 69 -1.91 -6.86 7.82
CA LYS A 69 -1.28 -6.16 6.68
C LYS A 69 0.25 -6.31 6.70
N ALA A 70 0.88 -6.14 7.86
CA ALA A 70 2.33 -6.25 7.99
C ALA A 70 2.85 -7.67 7.67
N ARG A 71 2.10 -8.70 8.10
CA ARG A 71 2.45 -10.11 7.83
C ARG A 71 2.12 -10.60 6.43
N SER A 72 1.12 -10.02 5.78
CA SER A 72 0.73 -10.40 4.42
C SER A 72 1.63 -9.79 3.34
N LEU A 73 2.40 -8.75 3.67
CA LEU A 73 3.34 -8.12 2.74
C LEU A 73 4.33 -9.11 2.17
N THR A 74 4.36 -9.20 0.85
CA THR A 74 5.25 -10.06 0.08
C THR A 74 6.47 -9.29 -0.44
N ARG A 75 7.45 -10.02 -0.94
CA ARG A 75 8.59 -9.41 -1.65
C ARG A 75 8.19 -8.68 -2.93
N GLU A 76 7.11 -9.11 -3.59
CA GLU A 76 6.65 -8.44 -4.81
C GLU A 76 6.00 -7.09 -4.49
N ASP A 77 5.36 -6.94 -3.33
CA ASP A 77 4.82 -5.66 -2.88
C ASP A 77 5.95 -4.65 -2.64
N ALA A 78 7.03 -5.07 -1.98
CA ALA A 78 8.24 -4.27 -1.82
C ALA A 78 8.83 -3.85 -3.18
N ARG A 79 9.02 -4.81 -4.11
CA ARG A 79 9.51 -4.51 -5.47
C ARG A 79 8.59 -3.57 -6.25
N ARG A 80 7.28 -3.66 -6.04
CA ARG A 80 6.32 -2.75 -6.68
C ARG A 80 6.55 -1.33 -6.20
N SER A 81 6.74 -1.13 -4.89
CA SER A 81 7.07 0.17 -4.30
C SER A 81 8.39 0.72 -4.83
N GLU A 82 9.42 -0.12 -4.93
CA GLU A 82 10.70 0.22 -5.55
C GLU A 82 10.52 0.72 -6.98
N ARG A 83 9.86 -0.08 -7.82
CA ARG A 83 9.61 0.27 -9.23
C ARG A 83 8.79 1.54 -9.37
N ALA A 84 7.74 1.71 -8.56
CA ALA A 84 6.91 2.89 -8.57
C ALA A 84 7.72 4.15 -8.22
N PHE A 85 8.59 4.07 -7.20
CA PHE A 85 9.48 5.15 -6.83
C PHE A 85 10.46 5.50 -7.97
N PHE A 86 11.17 4.52 -8.52
CA PHE A 86 12.14 4.76 -9.59
C PHE A 86 11.47 5.35 -10.83
N LYS A 87 10.32 4.80 -11.23
CA LYS A 87 9.53 5.30 -12.35
C LYS A 87 9.16 6.78 -12.17
N LYS A 88 8.64 7.14 -11.00
CA LYS A 88 8.32 8.53 -10.63
C LYS A 88 9.56 9.43 -10.65
N SER A 89 10.69 8.97 -10.11
CA SER A 89 11.94 9.75 -10.09
C SER A 89 12.53 10.03 -11.47
N MET A 90 12.25 9.16 -12.45
CA MET A 90 12.69 9.32 -13.83
C MET A 90 11.70 10.12 -14.69
N GLY A 91 10.59 10.60 -14.11
CA GLY A 91 9.55 11.34 -14.84
C GLY A 91 8.86 10.49 -15.91
N ILE A 92 8.83 9.17 -15.73
CA ILE A 92 8.11 8.27 -16.63
C ILE A 92 6.66 8.23 -16.16
N ASP A 93 5.89 9.22 -16.56
CA ASP A 93 4.44 9.20 -16.39
C ASP A 93 3.86 8.09 -17.28
N GLU A 94 2.99 7.25 -16.71
CA GLU A 94 2.28 6.25 -17.49
C GLU A 94 1.27 6.98 -18.39
N GLU A 95 1.68 7.40 -19.58
CA GLU A 95 0.72 7.67 -20.65
C GLU A 95 -0.02 6.36 -20.91
N ILE A 96 -1.22 6.24 -20.35
CA ILE A 96 -2.20 5.26 -20.79
C ILE A 96 -2.57 5.66 -22.22
N HIS A 97 -1.78 5.21 -23.18
CA HIS A 97 -2.15 5.23 -24.58
C HIS A 97 -3.27 4.20 -24.79
N GLU A 98 -4.49 4.66 -24.58
CA GLU A 98 -5.69 3.98 -25.04
C GLU A 98 -5.73 4.11 -26.58
N ASP A 99 -5.13 3.16 -27.28
CA ASP A 99 -5.27 3.12 -28.74
C ASP A 99 -5.35 1.68 -29.25
N LYS A 100 -6.58 1.14 -29.30
CA LYS A 100 -7.02 0.13 -30.30
C LYS A 100 -8.53 0.18 -30.50
N ASP A 101 -8.97 0.90 -31.53
CA ASP A 101 -9.61 0.25 -32.69
C ASP A 101 -10.13 1.28 -33.71
N LYS A 102 -9.28 1.65 -34.65
CA LYS A 102 -9.74 2.09 -35.98
C LYS A 102 -8.98 1.31 -37.06
N HIS A 103 -9.79 0.71 -37.94
CA HIS A 103 -9.48 0.25 -39.30
C HIS A 103 -8.98 -1.18 -39.50
N ARG A 104 -9.94 -2.12 -39.53
CA ARG A 104 -9.90 -3.20 -40.52
C ARG A 104 -11.28 -3.67 -41.00
N LYS A 105 -11.93 -2.88 -41.87
CA LYS A 105 -12.73 -3.44 -42.97
C LYS A 105 -12.49 -2.65 -44.25
N ARG A 106 -11.42 -3.05 -44.94
CA ARG A 106 -11.21 -2.76 -46.36
C ARG A 106 -12.36 -3.40 -47.14
N ARG A 107 -13.07 -2.57 -47.89
CA ARG A 107 -13.68 -2.83 -49.20
C ARG A 107 -13.66 -4.31 -49.64
N PHE A 108 -14.83 -4.92 -49.69
CA PHE A 108 -15.15 -5.90 -50.73
C PHE A 108 -16.32 -5.35 -51.55
N PHE A 109 -15.98 -4.98 -52.79
CA PHE A 109 -16.91 -4.80 -53.90
C PHE A 109 -17.47 -6.18 -54.29
N GLY A 110 -18.76 -6.24 -54.64
CA GLY A 110 -19.34 -7.29 -55.48
C GLY A 110 -20.57 -7.98 -54.91
N LEU A 111 -21.77 -7.54 -55.32
CA LEU A 111 -22.64 -8.24 -56.28
C LEU A 111 -24.09 -7.72 -56.19
N LEU A 112 -24.54 -7.19 -57.33
CA LEU A 112 -25.94 -7.00 -57.74
C LEU A 112 -26.69 -8.35 -57.75
N PRO A 113 -28.03 -8.31 -57.69
CA PRO A 113 -28.79 -8.33 -58.96
C PRO A 113 -29.49 -7.01 -59.28
#